data_AF-A0AAW2F8Z1-F1
#
_entry.id   AF-A0AAW2F8Z1-F1
#
_cell.length_a   1.000
_cell.length_b   1.000
_cell.length_c   1.000
_cell.angle_alpha   90.00
_cell.angle_beta   90.00
_cell.angle_gamma   90.00
#
_symmetry.space_group_name_H-M   'P 1'
#
loop_
_entity.id
_entity.type
_entity.pdbx_description
1 polymer ?
#
loop_
_entity_poly.entity_id
_entity_poly.type
_entity_poly.pdbx_seq_one_letter_code
_entity_poly.pdbx_strand_id
1 'polypeptide(L)'
;MFNDSIHWEARILSAGPPRLLGWNVPAEDLVYIPEHWLTYPEPNPSLHYLLAILYILFTFVALLGNGLVIWIFCSAKSLRTPSNLFVVNLAFCDFFMMLKTPIFIYNSFNTGFATGPLGCQIFAFIGSLSGIGAAITNAAIAYDRYRYCKTFIK
;
A
#
# COMPACT_ATOMS: atom_id res chain seq x y z
N MET A 1 7.91 -10.08 -30.22
CA MET A 1 8.99 -9.24 -30.76
C MET A 1 9.07 -8.08 -29.79
N PHE A 2 10.04 -8.10 -28.86
CA PHE A 2 10.25 -7.02 -27.88
C PHE A 2 10.56 -5.75 -28.66
N ASN A 3 9.86 -4.65 -28.37
CA ASN A 3 10.08 -3.43 -29.12
C ASN A 3 11.27 -2.69 -28.49
N ASP A 4 12.49 -3.14 -28.85
CA ASP A 4 13.75 -2.50 -28.45
C ASP A 4 13.75 -0.99 -28.75
N SER A 5 12.84 -0.53 -29.62
CA SER A 5 12.69 0.89 -29.92
C SER A 5 12.17 1.76 -28.77
N ILE A 6 11.13 1.30 -28.07
CA ILE A 6 10.53 2.04 -26.95
C ILE A 6 11.51 2.13 -25.77
N HIS A 7 12.26 1.06 -25.54
CA HIS A 7 13.27 1.04 -24.48
C HIS A 7 14.46 1.97 -24.78
N TRP A 8 14.80 2.22 -26.05
CA TRP A 8 15.78 3.27 -26.36
C TRP A 8 15.16 4.66 -26.17
N GLU A 9 13.95 4.93 -26.65
CA GLU A 9 13.29 6.24 -26.56
C GLU A 9 13.15 6.76 -25.11
N ALA A 10 12.77 5.89 -24.17
CA ALA A 10 12.72 6.23 -22.74
C ALA A 10 14.11 6.55 -22.14
N ARG A 11 15.19 6.04 -22.73
CA ARG A 11 16.59 6.24 -22.29
C ARG A 11 17.29 7.44 -22.95
N ILE A 12 16.95 7.83 -24.19
CA ILE A 12 17.64 8.91 -24.95
C ILE A 12 16.86 10.22 -25.04
N LEU A 13 15.64 10.33 -24.52
CA LEU A 13 14.99 11.64 -24.36
C LEU A 13 15.63 12.43 -23.19
N SER A 14 16.92 12.74 -23.34
CA SER A 14 17.70 13.61 -22.47
C SER A 14 17.94 14.96 -23.15
N ALA A 15 16.88 15.74 -23.41
CA ALA A 15 16.92 17.22 -23.44
C ALA A 15 15.54 17.83 -23.70
N GLY A 16 14.75 18.05 -22.64
CA GLY A 16 13.57 18.92 -22.65
C GLY A 16 12.37 18.35 -21.89
N PRO A 17 11.71 19.13 -21.01
CA PRO A 17 10.41 18.77 -20.49
C PRO A 17 9.38 18.59 -21.62
N PRO A 18 8.45 17.62 -21.54
CA PRO A 18 8.27 16.65 -20.45
C PRO A 18 9.13 15.39 -20.60
N ARG A 19 9.66 14.86 -19.49
CA ARG A 19 10.30 13.53 -19.47
C ARG A 19 9.25 12.42 -19.42
N LEU A 20 9.58 11.23 -19.91
CA LEU A 20 8.69 10.06 -19.89
C LEU A 20 8.90 9.22 -18.62
N LEU A 21 7.88 8.46 -18.20
CA LEU A 21 8.00 7.51 -17.09
C LEU A 21 9.13 6.50 -17.36
N GLY A 22 9.98 6.27 -16.36
CA GLY A 22 11.12 5.35 -16.47
C GLY A 22 12.43 6.00 -16.92
N TRP A 23 12.46 7.31 -17.20
CA TRP A 23 13.67 8.03 -17.63
C TRP A 23 14.84 7.91 -16.65
N ASN A 24 14.56 7.75 -15.36
CA ASN A 24 15.53 7.64 -14.27
C ASN A 24 15.74 6.20 -13.76
N VAL A 25 15.26 5.19 -14.50
CA VAL A 25 15.35 3.78 -14.10
C VAL A 25 16.52 3.09 -14.83
N PRO A 26 17.35 2.30 -14.13
CA PRO A 26 18.42 1.52 -14.76
C PRO A 26 17.91 0.58 -15.86
N ALA A 27 18.74 0.36 -16.88
CA ALA A 27 18.38 -0.48 -18.03
C ALA A 27 17.99 -1.91 -17.68
N GLU A 28 18.62 -2.47 -16.64
CA GLU A 28 18.34 -3.79 -16.08
C GLU A 28 16.96 -3.91 -15.43
N ASP A 29 16.48 -2.83 -14.80
CA ASP A 29 15.21 -2.81 -14.10
C ASP A 29 14.02 -2.46 -15.00
N LEU A 30 14.27 -1.82 -16.16
CA LEU A 30 13.24 -1.51 -17.15
C LEU A 30 12.50 -2.76 -17.66
N VAL A 31 13.12 -3.95 -17.59
CA VAL A 31 12.50 -5.22 -17.98
C VAL A 31 11.26 -5.55 -17.14
N TYR A 32 11.19 -5.04 -15.91
CA TYR A 32 10.05 -5.27 -15.00
C TYR A 32 8.88 -4.29 -15.25
N ILE A 33 9.07 -3.26 -16.07
CA ILE A 33 8.07 -2.23 -16.34
C ILE A 33 7.44 -2.49 -17.72
N PRO A 34 6.12 -2.73 -17.81
CA PRO A 34 5.46 -2.91 -19.10
C PRO A 34 5.65 -1.71 -20.03
N GLU A 35 5.93 -1.96 -21.32
CA GLU A 35 6.18 -0.93 -22.35
C GLU A 35 5.09 0.14 -22.39
N HIS A 36 3.83 -0.24 -22.14
CA HIS A 36 2.68 0.67 -22.05
C HIS A 36 2.95 1.90 -21.16
N TRP A 37 3.56 1.68 -19.99
CA TRP A 37 3.77 2.75 -19.01
C TRP A 37 4.87 3.74 -19.43
N LEU A 38 5.82 3.30 -20.26
CA LEU A 38 6.96 4.11 -20.71
C LEU A 38 6.56 5.19 -21.71
N THR A 39 5.33 5.15 -22.23
CA THR A 39 4.81 6.14 -23.19
C THR A 39 4.20 7.38 -22.53
N TYR A 40 3.98 7.35 -21.21
CA TYR A 40 3.36 8.46 -20.49
C TYR A 40 4.38 9.46 -19.95
N PRO A 41 4.05 10.76 -19.91
CA PRO A 41 4.91 11.76 -19.28
C PRO A 41 4.99 11.56 -17.76
N GLU A 42 6.12 11.96 -17.16
CA GLU A 42 6.28 11.96 -15.72
C GLU A 42 5.26 12.92 -15.06
N PRO A 43 4.62 12.52 -13.94
CA PRO A 43 3.76 13.42 -13.20
C PRO A 43 4.52 14.62 -12.64
N ASN A 44 3.82 15.72 -12.38
CA ASN A 44 4.42 16.88 -11.72
C ASN A 44 4.99 16.47 -10.35
N PRO A 45 6.26 16.81 -10.02
CA PRO A 45 6.88 16.48 -8.74
C PRO A 45 6.05 16.89 -7.51
N SER A 46 5.28 17.98 -7.63
CA SER A 46 4.40 18.46 -6.56
C SER A 46 3.36 17.41 -6.12
N LEU A 47 2.86 16.60 -7.06
CA LEU A 47 1.90 15.53 -6.76
C LEU A 47 2.55 14.41 -5.96
N HIS A 48 3.81 14.07 -6.26
CA HIS A 48 4.56 13.08 -5.51
C HIS A 48 4.78 13.52 -4.06
N TYR A 49 5.16 14.79 -3.84
CA TYR A 49 5.34 15.33 -2.49
C TYR A 49 4.03 15.44 -1.72
N LEU A 50 2.94 15.87 -2.38
CA LEU A 50 1.61 15.89 -1.78
C LEU A 50 1.22 14.48 -1.29
N LEU A 51 1.41 13.47 -2.14
CA LEU A 51 1.09 12.09 -1.82
C LEU A 51 1.95 11.57 -0.66
N ALA A 52 3.25 11.89 -0.63
CA ALA A 52 4.13 11.54 0.48
C ALA A 52 3.63 12.13 1.81
N ILE A 53 3.29 13.41 1.83
CA ILE A 53 2.78 14.11 3.04
C ILE A 53 1.47 13.48 3.52
N LEU A 54 0.52 13.22 2.60
CA LEU A 54 -0.75 12.58 2.94
C LEU A 54 -0.55 11.19 3.54
N TYR A 55 0.32 10.37 2.96
CA TYR A 55 0.60 9.03 3.48
C TYR A 55 1.35 9.05 4.81
N ILE A 56 2.17 10.07 5.10
CA ILE A 56 2.75 10.28 6.43
C ILE A 56 1.64 10.51 7.45
N LEU A 57 0.68 11.38 7.15
CA LEU A 57 -0.45 11.66 8.04
C LEU A 57 -1.31 10.42 8.26
N PHE A 58 -1.65 9.68 7.20
CA PHE A 58 -2.41 8.44 7.31
C PHE A 58 -1.67 7.39 8.14
N THR A 59 -0.35 7.25 7.95
CA THR A 59 0.47 6.33 8.74
C THR A 59 0.42 6.69 10.22
N PHE A 60 0.58 7.97 10.56
CA PHE A 60 0.54 8.43 11.94
C PHE A 60 -0.82 8.15 12.61
N VAL A 61 -1.91 8.54 11.96
CA VAL A 61 -3.28 8.33 12.49
C VAL A 61 -3.58 6.84 12.63
N ALA A 62 -3.21 6.02 11.63
CA ALA A 62 -3.49 4.60 11.65
C ALA A 62 -2.66 3.84 12.69
N LEU A 63 -1.36 4.17 12.88
CA LEU A 63 -0.53 3.55 13.91
C LEU A 63 -1.03 3.90 15.32
N LEU A 64 -1.41 5.16 15.56
CA LEU A 64 -1.99 5.57 16.84
C LEU A 64 -3.34 4.91 17.09
N GLY A 65 -4.27 5.00 16.13
CA GLY A 65 -5.62 4.46 16.27
C GLY A 65 -5.61 2.96 16.49
N ASN A 66 -4.97 2.20 15.60
CA ASN A 66 -4.90 0.75 15.72
C ASN A 66 -4.03 0.31 16.91
N GLY A 67 -3.00 1.09 17.27
CA GLY A 67 -2.18 0.85 18.46
C GLY A 67 -2.98 0.90 19.75
N LEU A 68 -3.83 1.92 19.89
CA LEU A 68 -4.75 2.04 21.02
C LEU A 68 -5.75 0.88 21.07
N VAL A 69 -6.28 0.46 19.93
CA VAL A 69 -7.18 -0.71 19.85
C VAL A 69 -6.47 -1.96 20.37
N ILE A 70 -5.29 -2.30 19.84
CA ILE A 70 -4.53 -3.47 20.30
C ILE A 70 -4.22 -3.36 21.80
N TRP A 71 -3.77 -2.19 22.26
CA TRP A 71 -3.47 -1.95 23.67
C TRP A 71 -4.65 -2.24 24.59
N ILE A 72 -5.83 -1.65 24.30
CA ILE A 72 -7.05 -1.81 25.11
C ILE A 72 -7.45 -3.30 25.22
N PHE A 73 -7.46 -4.02 24.09
CA PHE A 73 -7.86 -5.43 24.06
C PHE A 73 -6.81 -6.36 24.70
N CYS A 74 -5.51 -6.00 24.67
CA CYS A 74 -4.47 -6.73 25.36
C CYS A 74 -4.56 -6.55 26.89
N SER A 75 -4.79 -5.31 27.36
CA SER A 75 -4.84 -4.96 28.79
C SER A 75 -6.13 -5.43 29.49
N ALA A 76 -7.28 -5.39 28.81
CA ALA A 76 -8.56 -5.78 29.40
C ALA A 76 -8.89 -7.26 29.15
N LYS A 77 -8.59 -8.14 30.13
CA LYS A 77 -8.92 -9.58 30.04
C LYS A 77 -10.42 -9.85 29.85
N SER A 78 -11.29 -9.00 30.36
CA SER A 78 -12.75 -9.11 30.22
C SER A 78 -13.26 -8.92 28.78
N LEU A 79 -12.47 -8.33 27.89
CA LEU A 79 -12.85 -8.06 26.50
C LEU A 79 -12.46 -9.19 25.54
N ARG A 80 -11.85 -10.28 26.01
CA ARG A 80 -11.38 -11.40 25.16
C ARG A 80 -12.52 -12.35 24.77
N THR A 81 -13.47 -11.86 24.00
CA THR A 81 -14.55 -12.67 23.41
C THR A 81 -14.23 -12.99 21.94
N PRO A 82 -14.82 -14.06 21.37
CA PRO A 82 -14.62 -14.43 19.97
C PRO A 82 -14.93 -13.29 18.98
N SER A 83 -15.98 -12.52 19.23
CA SER A 83 -16.34 -11.36 18.40
C SER A 83 -15.28 -10.24 18.46
N ASN A 84 -14.65 -10.04 19.62
CA ASN A 84 -13.62 -9.01 19.81
C ASN A 84 -12.26 -9.43 19.22
N LEU A 85 -11.99 -10.73 19.07
CA LEU A 85 -10.80 -11.24 18.38
C LEU A 85 -10.76 -10.84 16.91
N PHE A 86 -11.92 -10.70 16.24
CA PHE A 86 -11.96 -10.18 14.87
C PHE A 86 -11.50 -8.72 14.81
N VAL A 87 -11.89 -7.89 15.78
CA VAL A 87 -11.45 -6.48 15.84
C VAL A 87 -9.94 -6.38 16.06
N VAL A 88 -9.38 -7.26 16.90
CA VAL A 88 -7.93 -7.34 17.11
C VAL A 88 -7.20 -7.77 15.84
N ASN A 89 -7.71 -8.78 15.13
CA ASN A 89 -7.12 -9.22 13.85
C ASN A 89 -7.14 -8.11 12.80
N LEU A 90 -8.24 -7.36 12.72
CA LEU A 90 -8.35 -6.20 11.82
C LEU A 90 -7.29 -5.14 12.16
N ALA A 91 -7.13 -4.80 13.44
CA ALA A 91 -6.12 -3.85 13.88
C ALA A 91 -4.68 -4.32 13.55
N PHE A 92 -4.40 -5.63 13.67
CA PHE A 92 -3.13 -6.20 13.22
C PHE A 92 -2.93 -6.06 11.71
N CYS A 93 -3.95 -6.37 10.89
CA CYS A 93 -3.88 -6.18 9.44
C CYS A 93 -3.59 -4.73 9.07
N ASP A 94 -4.23 -3.76 9.73
CA ASP A 94 -4.00 -2.34 9.48
C ASP A 94 -2.58 -1.90 9.89
N PHE A 95 -2.03 -2.46 10.97
CA PHE A 95 -0.62 -2.26 11.34
C PHE A 95 0.35 -2.73 10.25
N PHE A 96 0.15 -3.94 9.73
CA PHE A 96 0.97 -4.44 8.62
C PHE A 96 0.81 -3.60 7.36
N MET A 97 -0.40 -3.10 7.09
CA MET A 97 -0.65 -2.20 5.97
C MET A 97 0.11 -0.88 6.11
N MET A 98 0.25 -0.36 7.34
CA MET A 98 1.05 0.84 7.60
C MET A 98 2.55 0.59 7.58
N LEU A 99 3.01 -0.62 7.95
CA LEU A 99 4.42 -0.99 7.95
C LEU A 99 5.06 -0.94 6.55
N LYS A 100 4.29 -1.20 5.48
CA LYS A 100 4.78 -1.05 4.09
C LYS A 100 4.82 0.40 3.61
N THR A 101 4.10 1.31 4.25
CA THR A 101 3.93 2.69 3.78
C THR A 101 5.24 3.50 3.69
N PRO A 102 6.26 3.31 4.54
CA PRO A 102 7.57 3.95 4.37
C PRO A 102 8.22 3.70 3.00
N ILE A 103 8.07 2.51 2.42
CA ILE A 103 8.56 2.19 1.06
C ILE A 103 7.92 3.14 0.05
N PHE A 104 6.60 3.34 0.15
CA PHE A 104 5.86 4.21 -0.76
C PHE A 104 6.21 5.69 -0.56
N ILE A 105 6.36 6.14 0.69
CA ILE A 105 6.77 7.51 1.01
C ILE A 105 8.16 7.80 0.43
N TYR A 106 9.11 6.87 0.62
CA TYR A 106 10.47 7.01 0.08
C TYR A 106 10.48 7.09 -1.46
N ASN A 107 9.74 6.22 -2.14
CA ASN A 107 9.60 6.28 -3.60
C ASN A 107 8.95 7.60 -4.05
N SER A 108 7.97 8.11 -3.28
CA SER A 108 7.31 9.39 -3.59
C SER A 108 8.27 10.58 -3.45
N PHE A 109 9.10 10.64 -2.40
CA PHE A 109 10.09 11.72 -2.26
C PHE A 109 11.16 11.72 -3.37
N ASN A 110 11.51 10.54 -3.89
CA ASN A 110 12.45 10.38 -5.00
C ASN A 110 11.76 10.45 -6.38
N THR A 111 10.47 10.83 -6.43
CA THR A 111 9.65 10.96 -7.64
C THR A 111 9.78 9.77 -8.59
N GLY A 112 9.85 8.55 -8.05
CA GLY A 112 10.09 7.38 -8.88
C GLY A 112 10.46 6.12 -8.13
N PHE A 113 10.96 5.17 -8.89
CA PHE A 113 11.32 3.82 -8.44
C PHE A 113 12.69 3.82 -7.76
N ALA A 114 12.72 4.17 -6.47
CA ALA A 114 13.94 4.29 -5.69
C ALA A 114 14.27 3.05 -4.85
N THR A 115 13.28 2.23 -4.49
CA THR A 115 13.50 1.00 -3.68
C THR A 115 13.84 -0.24 -4.48
N GLY A 116 13.89 -0.14 -5.81
CA GLY A 116 14.18 -1.27 -6.69
C GLY A 116 13.07 -2.33 -6.74
N PRO A 117 13.30 -3.43 -7.49
CA PRO A 117 12.28 -4.45 -7.74
C PRO A 117 11.86 -5.18 -6.47
N LEU A 118 12.82 -5.46 -5.58
CA LEU A 118 12.57 -6.13 -4.31
C LEU A 118 11.62 -5.32 -3.42
N GLY A 119 11.83 -4.00 -3.32
CA GLY A 119 10.94 -3.12 -2.55
C GLY A 119 9.51 -3.14 -3.08
N CYS A 120 9.33 -3.15 -4.40
CA CYS A 120 8.02 -3.26 -5.04
C CYS A 120 7.33 -4.60 -4.72
N GLN A 121 8.05 -5.71 -4.79
CA GLN A 121 7.52 -7.04 -4.47
C GLN A 121 7.09 -7.15 -3.00
N ILE A 122 7.92 -6.67 -2.07
CA ILE A 122 7.59 -6.63 -0.64
C ILE A 122 6.36 -5.76 -0.39
N PHE A 123 6.31 -4.57 -1.01
CA PHE A 123 5.17 -3.67 -0.89
C PHE A 123 3.87 -4.32 -1.36
N ALA A 124 3.90 -4.98 -2.52
CA ALA A 124 2.74 -5.68 -3.08
C ALA A 124 2.32 -6.88 -2.22
N PHE A 125 3.28 -7.66 -1.73
CA PHE A 125 3.01 -8.83 -0.89
C PHE A 125 2.35 -8.44 0.44
N ILE A 126 2.96 -7.52 1.19
CA ILE A 126 2.41 -7.05 2.47
C ILE A 126 1.07 -6.37 2.25
N GLY A 127 0.94 -5.56 1.19
CA GLY A 127 -0.31 -4.88 0.84
C GLY A 127 -1.44 -5.85 0.53
N SER A 128 -1.17 -6.90 -0.24
CA SER A 128 -2.17 -7.92 -0.59
C SER A 128 -2.57 -8.75 0.61
N LEU A 129 -1.60 -9.21 1.41
CA LEU A 129 -1.85 -10.02 2.60
C LEU A 129 -2.72 -9.26 3.62
N SER A 130 -2.30 -8.03 3.96
CA SER A 130 -3.02 -7.18 4.90
C SER A 130 -4.41 -6.78 4.39
N GLY A 131 -4.53 -6.41 3.11
CA GLY A 131 -5.82 -6.03 2.51
C GLY A 131 -6.82 -7.18 2.44
N ILE A 132 -6.40 -8.37 1.99
CA ILE A 132 -7.27 -9.55 1.94
C ILE A 132 -7.65 -9.98 3.36
N GLY A 133 -6.69 -9.99 4.29
CA GLY A 133 -6.95 -10.31 5.70
C GLY A 133 -7.98 -9.38 6.34
N ALA A 134 -7.86 -8.06 6.12
CA ALA A 134 -8.81 -7.06 6.59
C ALA A 134 -10.21 -7.27 5.98
N ALA A 135 -10.28 -7.54 4.67
CA ALA A 135 -11.55 -7.79 3.98
C ALA A 135 -12.29 -9.02 4.51
N ILE A 136 -11.58 -10.14 4.69
CA ILE A 136 -12.15 -11.37 5.28
C ILE A 136 -12.62 -11.12 6.71
N THR A 137 -11.85 -10.35 7.49
CA THR A 137 -12.21 -10.00 8.87
C THR A 137 -13.47 -9.14 8.93
N ASN A 138 -13.58 -8.13 8.07
CA ASN A 138 -14.78 -7.31 7.97
C ASN A 138 -16.01 -8.13 7.59
N ALA A 139 -15.86 -9.10 6.68
CA ALA A 139 -16.94 -10.03 6.33
C ALA A 139 -17.35 -10.92 7.52
N ALA A 140 -16.38 -11.41 8.30
CA ALA A 140 -16.65 -12.19 9.51
C ALA A 140 -17.39 -11.36 10.59
N ILE A 141 -17.00 -10.10 10.80
CA ILE A 141 -17.68 -9.19 11.74
C ILE A 141 -19.14 -8.93 11.28
N ALA A 142 -19.34 -8.68 9.99
CA ALA A 142 -20.68 -8.48 9.44
C ALA A 142 -21.56 -9.73 9.64
N TYR A 143 -20.98 -10.92 9.43
CA TYR A 143 -21.66 -12.19 9.61
C TYR A 143 -22.02 -12.48 11.08
N ASP A 144 -21.10 -12.20 12.01
CA ASP A 144 -21.33 -12.32 13.45
C ASP A 144 -22.51 -11.45 13.90
N ARG A 145 -22.50 -10.17 13.50
CA ARG A 145 -23.60 -9.22 13.78
C ARG A 145 -24.94 -9.68 13.21
N TYR A 146 -24.93 -10.22 12.00
CA TYR A 146 -26.14 -10.76 11.37
C TYR A 146 -26.74 -11.93 12.16
N ARG A 147 -25.89 -12.84 12.67
CA ARG A 147 -26.36 -13.97 13.49
C ARG A 147 -27.00 -13.50 14.80
N TYR A 148 -26.39 -12.55 15.49
CA TYR A 148 -26.98 -11.98 16.71
C TYR A 148 -28.37 -11.37 16.46
N CYS A 149 -28.52 -10.61 15.38
CA CYS A 149 -29.79 -9.99 15.02
C CYS A 149 -30.88 -11.04 14.71
N LYS A 150 -30.52 -12.13 14.02
CA LYS A 150 -31.46 -13.25 13.75
C LYS A 150 -31.89 -14.02 14.99
N THR A 151 -31.00 -14.20 15.97
CA THR A 151 -31.34 -14.88 17.23
C THR A 151 -32.29 -14.04 18.10
N PHE A 152 -32.21 -12.71 18.04
CA PHE A 152 -33.11 -11.81 18.77
C PHE A 152 -34.52 -11.69 18.17
N ILE A 153 -34.68 -12.00 16.88
CA ILE A 153 -35.97 -11.90 16.17
C ILE A 153 -36.76 -13.23 16.21
N LYS A 154 -36.14 -14.33 16.65
CA LYS A 154 -36.80 -15.61 16.92
C LYS A 154 -37.23 -15.72 18.38
#